data_AF-A0A521H4S2-F1
#
_entry.id   AF-A0A521H4S2-F1
#
_cell.length_a   1.000
_cell.length_b   1.000
_cell.length_c   1.000
_cell.angle_alpha   90.00
_cell.angle_beta   90.00
_cell.angle_gamma   90.00
#
_symmetry.space_group_name_H-M   'P 1'
#
loop_
_entity.id
_entity.type
_entity.pdbx_description
1 polymer ?
#
loop_
_entity_poly.entity_id
_entity_poly.type
_entity_poly.pdbx_seq_one_letter_code
_entity_poly.pdbx_strand_id
1 'polypeptide(L)'
;MRAGPRRKNQPAEAMGSFGRLRSQHDLPTKAQFARWMKKAMQLNEMGVKVVRNKTNKTPIPMHLDCRAALAKNRKANAALDAFPPSCRREYLEWIADAKADATRSRRITTAIEWLSESKRRNWRYETKR
;
A
#
# COMPACT_ATOMS: atom_id res chain seq x y z
N MET A 1 -14.37 -24.81 -3.76
CA MET A 1 -14.38 -23.35 -3.98
C MET A 1 -15.83 -22.85 -3.89
N ARG A 2 -16.24 -22.18 -2.80
CA ARG A 2 -17.54 -21.50 -2.71
C ARG A 2 -17.30 -20.05 -2.34
N ALA A 3 -17.58 -19.15 -3.29
CA ALA A 3 -17.61 -17.72 -3.05
C ALA A 3 -18.72 -17.42 -2.03
N GLY A 4 -18.36 -16.90 -0.86
CA GLY A 4 -19.34 -16.36 0.08
C GLY A 4 -20.02 -15.12 -0.51
N PRO A 5 -21.31 -14.89 -0.22
CA PRO A 5 -22.08 -13.83 -0.87
C PRO A 5 -21.53 -12.45 -0.49
N ARG A 6 -21.23 -11.62 -1.50
CA ARG A 6 -21.00 -10.18 -1.32
C ARG A 6 -22.29 -9.57 -0.77
N ARG A 7 -22.26 -9.07 0.47
CA ARG A 7 -23.35 -8.22 0.99
C ARG A 7 -23.40 -6.94 0.16
N LYS A 8 -24.40 -6.81 -0.70
CA LYS A 8 -24.72 -5.58 -1.44
C LYS A 8 -25.53 -4.63 -0.54
N ASN A 9 -25.27 -3.32 -0.69
CA ASN A 9 -25.93 -2.16 -0.08
C ASN A 9 -25.75 -1.94 1.45
N GLN A 10 -24.63 -1.33 1.84
CA GLN A 10 -24.60 -0.44 3.02
C GLN A 10 -23.89 0.87 2.66
N PRO A 11 -24.44 2.04 3.04
CA PRO A 11 -23.82 3.34 2.79
C PRO A 11 -22.43 3.40 3.45
N ALA A 12 -21.48 4.09 2.83
CA ALA A 12 -20.08 4.16 3.22
C ALA A 12 -19.88 4.20 4.76
N GLU A 13 -19.52 3.04 5.30
CA GLU A 13 -19.35 2.77 6.72
C GLU A 13 -18.14 3.55 7.26
N ALA A 14 -18.37 4.69 7.91
CA ALA A 14 -17.31 5.53 8.47
C ALA A 14 -16.43 4.80 9.50
N MET A 15 -16.97 3.77 10.18
CA MET A 15 -16.28 2.92 11.17
C MET A 15 -16.44 1.42 10.90
N GLY A 16 -16.48 1.00 9.63
CA GLY A 16 -16.76 -0.40 9.26
C GLY A 16 -18.15 -0.83 9.76
N SER A 17 -18.31 -2.08 10.24
CA SER A 17 -19.61 -2.67 10.60
C SER A 17 -20.38 -1.96 11.74
N PHE A 18 -19.83 -0.88 12.28
CA PHE A 18 -20.45 -0.03 13.32
C PHE A 18 -21.10 1.24 12.77
N GLY A 19 -20.98 1.54 11.47
CA GLY A 19 -21.56 2.75 10.88
C GLY A 19 -20.94 4.04 11.43
N ARG A 20 -21.76 5.01 11.87
CA ARG A 20 -21.33 6.27 12.49
C ARG A 20 -21.82 6.32 13.94
N LEU A 21 -20.92 6.11 14.90
CA LEU A 21 -21.20 6.25 16.32
C LEU A 21 -21.14 7.74 16.70
N ARG A 22 -22.28 8.37 16.99
CA ARG A 22 -22.38 9.81 17.33
C ARG A 22 -22.71 10.05 18.80
N SER A 23 -23.16 9.04 19.51
CA SER A 23 -23.62 9.10 20.90
C SER A 23 -23.41 7.76 21.63
N GLN A 24 -23.55 7.76 22.96
CA GLN A 24 -23.43 6.55 23.78
C GLN A 24 -24.49 5.48 23.42
N HIS A 25 -25.66 5.89 22.91
CA HIS A 25 -26.72 4.97 22.50
C HIS A 25 -26.44 4.26 21.18
N ASP A 26 -25.48 4.75 20.39
CA ASP A 26 -25.04 4.08 19.17
C ASP A 26 -24.10 2.91 19.48
N LEU A 27 -23.63 2.80 20.73
CA LEU A 27 -22.75 1.71 21.14
C LEU A 27 -23.51 0.38 21.18
N PRO A 28 -22.85 -0.70 20.75
CA PRO A 28 -23.41 -2.04 20.88
C PRO A 28 -23.65 -2.36 22.36
N THR A 29 -24.73 -3.10 22.64
CA THR A 29 -24.99 -3.54 24.01
C THR A 29 -23.88 -4.48 24.49
N LYS A 30 -23.66 -4.55 25.80
CA LYS A 30 -22.66 -5.44 26.41
C LYS A 30 -22.81 -6.90 25.94
N ALA A 31 -24.05 -7.36 25.75
CA ALA A 31 -24.35 -8.70 25.26
C ALA A 31 -23.93 -8.89 23.78
N GLN A 32 -24.19 -7.91 22.92
CA GLN A 32 -23.75 -7.95 21.53
C GLN A 32 -22.23 -7.97 21.41
N PHE A 33 -21.54 -7.13 22.20
CA PHE A 33 -20.09 -7.09 22.24
C PHE A 33 -19.47 -8.42 22.71
N ALA A 34 -20.00 -9.01 23.79
CA ALA A 34 -19.55 -10.29 24.31
C ALA A 34 -19.69 -11.43 23.28
N ARG A 35 -20.77 -11.42 22.48
CA ARG A 35 -20.97 -12.40 21.40
C ARG A 35 -19.92 -12.26 20.31
N TRP A 36 -19.56 -11.04 19.91
CA TRP A 36 -18.50 -10.83 18.92
C TRP A 36 -17.12 -11.22 19.44
N MET A 37 -16.82 -10.96 20.72
CA MET A 37 -15.58 -11.41 21.34
C MET A 37 -15.43 -12.93 21.32
N LYS A 38 -16.47 -13.67 21.74
CA LYS A 38 -16.46 -15.14 21.67
C LYS A 38 -16.28 -15.65 20.24
N LYS A 39 -16.95 -15.02 19.27
CA LYS A 39 -16.81 -15.37 17.86
C LYS A 39 -15.39 -15.09 17.34
N ALA A 40 -14.77 -13.98 17.75
CA ALA A 40 -13.40 -13.64 17.39
C ALA A 40 -12.39 -14.63 17.99
N MET A 41 -12.57 -15.03 19.25
CA MET A 41 -11.76 -16.07 19.89
C MET A 41 -11.84 -17.39 19.13
N GLN A 42 -13.05 -17.85 18.80
CA GLN A 42 -13.27 -19.06 18.02
C GLN A 42 -12.57 -19.00 16.64
N LEU A 43 -12.64 -17.86 15.95
CA LEU A 43 -11.96 -17.69 14.65
C LEU A 43 -10.43 -17.76 14.78
N ASN A 44 -9.87 -17.23 15.87
CA ASN A 44 -8.44 -17.33 16.17
C ASN A 44 -8.03 -18.77 16.49
N GLU A 45 -8.83 -19.49 17.30
CA GLU A 45 -8.63 -20.91 17.61
C GLU A 45 -8.70 -21.79 16.36
N MET A 46 -9.62 -21.50 15.45
CA MET A 46 -9.73 -22.15 14.14
C MET A 46 -8.62 -21.75 13.15
N GLY A 47 -7.68 -20.88 13.55
CA GLY A 47 -6.58 -20.42 12.69
C GLY A 47 -7.02 -19.59 11.49
N VAL A 48 -8.24 -19.05 11.50
CA VAL A 48 -8.79 -18.28 10.38
C VAL A 48 -8.14 -16.90 10.35
N LYS A 49 -7.14 -16.73 9.48
CA LYS A 49 -6.48 -15.44 9.26
C LYS A 49 -7.35 -14.53 8.40
N VAL A 50 -7.54 -13.28 8.84
CA VAL A 50 -8.21 -12.26 8.05
C VAL A 50 -7.42 -11.98 6.78
N VAL A 51 -7.98 -12.34 5.63
CA VAL A 51 -7.41 -12.00 4.32
C VAL A 51 -7.71 -10.52 4.06
N ARG A 52 -6.72 -9.66 4.28
CA ARG A 52 -6.82 -8.26 3.89
C ARG A 52 -6.86 -8.18 2.37
N ASN A 53 -7.98 -7.69 1.82
CA ASN A 53 -8.07 -7.48 0.39
C ASN A 53 -7.07 -6.39 -0.01
N LYS A 54 -6.09 -6.74 -0.83
CA LYS A 54 -5.09 -5.80 -1.33
C LYS A 54 -5.72 -5.02 -2.46
N THR A 55 -5.94 -3.72 -2.27
CA THR A 55 -6.33 -2.85 -3.37
C THR A 55 -5.16 -2.75 -4.33
N ASN A 56 -5.32 -3.23 -5.57
CA ASN A 56 -4.32 -3.02 -6.61
C ASN A 56 -4.29 -1.52 -6.93
N LYS A 57 -3.18 -0.87 -6.58
CA LYS A 57 -2.94 0.53 -6.94
C LYS A 57 -2.66 0.59 -8.44
N THR A 58 -3.25 1.56 -9.13
CA THR A 58 -3.00 1.80 -10.54
C THR A 58 -1.50 2.03 -10.78
N PRO A 59 -0.90 1.43 -11.82
CA PRO A 59 0.48 1.70 -12.19
C PRO A 59 0.65 3.19 -12.54
N ILE A 60 1.66 3.84 -11.95
CA ILE A 60 2.02 5.21 -12.32
C ILE A 60 2.85 5.13 -13.61
N PRO A 61 2.48 5.85 -14.68
CA PRO A 61 3.27 5.86 -15.89
C PRO A 61 4.65 6.48 -15.63
N MET A 62 5.70 5.81 -16.13
CA MET A 62 7.07 6.27 -15.98
C MET A 62 7.36 7.45 -16.92
N HIS A 63 7.90 8.54 -16.36
CA HIS A 63 8.29 9.73 -17.11
C HIS A 63 9.38 9.40 -18.15
N LEU A 64 9.35 10.08 -19.31
CA LEU A 64 10.28 9.86 -20.42
C LEU A 64 11.75 10.04 -19.99
N ASP A 65 12.06 11.12 -19.28
CA ASP A 65 13.42 11.39 -18.78
C ASP A 65 13.95 10.28 -17.86
N CYS A 66 13.07 9.72 -17.02
CA CYS A 66 13.44 8.62 -16.13
C CYS A 66 13.74 7.35 -16.93
N ARG A 67 12.93 7.04 -17.94
CA ARG A 67 13.16 5.92 -18.87
C ARG A 67 14.51 6.06 -19.58
N ALA A 68 14.79 7.25 -20.13
CA ALA A 68 16.02 7.52 -20.85
C ALA A 68 17.25 7.38 -19.94
N ALA A 69 17.15 7.84 -18.69
CA ALA A 69 18.25 7.75 -17.74
C ALA A 69 18.48 6.31 -17.23
N LEU A 70 17.42 5.52 -17.02
CA LEU A 70 17.52 4.09 -16.68
C LEU A 70 18.09 3.25 -17.83
N ALA A 71 17.76 3.59 -19.08
CA ALA A 71 18.32 2.92 -20.25
C ALA A 71 19.86 3.04 -20.32
N LYS A 72 20.41 4.14 -19.81
CA LYS A 72 21.88 4.37 -19.73
C LYS A 72 22.54 3.60 -18.59
N ASN A 73 21.79 3.16 -17.57
CA ASN A 73 22.33 2.43 -16.42
C ASN A 73 21.59 1.10 -16.22
N ARG A 74 22.13 0.05 -16.85
CA ARG A 74 21.57 -1.32 -16.82
C ARG A 74 21.41 -1.87 -15.40
N LYS A 75 22.33 -1.52 -14.48
CA LYS A 75 22.29 -1.98 -13.09
C LYS A 75 21.10 -1.38 -12.35
N ALA A 76 20.91 -0.07 -12.46
CA ALA A 76 19.77 0.63 -11.88
C ALA A 76 18.43 0.14 -12.47
N ASN A 77 18.39 -0.11 -13.78
CA ASN A 77 17.18 -0.62 -14.44
C ASN A 77 16.81 -2.03 -13.93
N ALA A 78 17.78 -2.94 -13.85
CA ALA A 78 17.56 -4.28 -13.33
C ALA A 78 17.13 -4.28 -11.86
N ALA A 79 17.71 -3.40 -11.03
CA ALA A 79 17.32 -3.26 -9.63
C ALA A 79 15.87 -2.74 -9.49
N LEU A 80 15.48 -1.77 -10.31
CA LEU A 80 14.11 -1.26 -10.33
C LEU A 80 13.12 -2.35 -10.74
N ASP A 81 13.42 -3.13 -11.78
CA ASP A 81 12.56 -4.22 -12.27
C ASP A 81 12.44 -5.36 -11.25
N ALA A 82 13.51 -5.67 -10.52
CA ALA A 82 13.50 -6.66 -9.45
C ALA A 82 12.67 -6.23 -8.23
N PHE A 83 12.43 -4.92 -8.06
CA PHE A 83 11.69 -4.43 -6.90
C PHE A 83 10.18 -4.72 -6.95
N PRO A 84 9.55 -4.92 -5.77
CA PRO A 84 8.11 -5.01 -5.67
C PRO A 84 7.40 -3.81 -6.30
N PRO A 85 6.19 -3.98 -6.88
CA PRO A 85 5.45 -2.90 -7.51
C PRO A 85 5.26 -1.66 -6.62
N SER A 86 5.17 -1.84 -5.30
CA SER A 86 5.08 -0.73 -4.33
C SER A 86 6.33 0.15 -4.34
N CYS A 87 7.52 -0.47 -4.31
CA CYS A 87 8.79 0.24 -4.29
C CYS A 87 9.05 0.95 -5.63
N ARG A 88 8.76 0.28 -6.75
CA ARG A 88 8.80 0.91 -8.08
C ARG A 88 7.90 2.15 -8.13
N ARG A 89 6.67 2.02 -7.64
CA ARG A 89 5.69 3.12 -7.60
C ARG A 89 6.20 4.31 -6.77
N GLU A 90 6.84 4.07 -5.64
CA GLU A 90 7.41 5.14 -4.80
C GLU A 90 8.47 5.97 -5.53
N TYR A 91 9.35 5.32 -6.30
CA TYR A 91 10.33 6.02 -7.13
C TYR A 91 9.66 6.85 -8.24
N LEU A 92 8.70 6.25 -8.94
CA LEU A 92 7.98 6.94 -10.03
C LEU A 92 7.15 8.12 -9.52
N GLU A 93 6.47 7.96 -8.39
CA GLU A 93 5.70 9.00 -7.71
C GLU A 93 6.61 10.15 -7.28
N TRP A 94 7.75 9.85 -6.66
CA TRP A 94 8.72 10.86 -6.24
C TRP A 94 9.30 11.65 -7.43
N ILE A 95 9.55 11.01 -8.58
CA ILE A 95 10.02 11.71 -9.77
C ILE A 95 8.90 12.54 -10.41
N ALA A 96 7.69 11.98 -10.52
CA ALA A 96 6.53 12.64 -11.13
C ALA A 96 6.02 13.86 -10.33
N ASP A 97 6.18 13.84 -9.01
CA ASP A 97 5.81 14.94 -8.12
C ASP A 97 6.64 16.23 -8.37
N ALA A 98 7.82 16.11 -8.99
CA ALA A 98 8.64 17.29 -9.32
C ALA A 98 8.05 18.06 -10.52
N LYS A 99 7.45 19.23 -10.23
CA LYS A 99 6.92 20.14 -11.26
C LYS A 99 8.02 20.79 -12.12
N ALA A 100 9.16 21.11 -11.52
CA ALA A 100 10.28 21.75 -12.22
C ALA A 100 11.26 20.70 -12.79
N ASP A 101 11.69 20.91 -14.04
CA ASP A 101 12.57 19.98 -14.76
C ASP A 101 13.94 19.83 -14.08
N ALA A 102 14.52 20.92 -13.59
CA ALA A 102 15.79 20.87 -12.86
C ALA A 102 15.71 19.99 -11.60
N THR A 103 14.59 20.04 -10.88
CA THR A 103 14.34 19.19 -9.70
C THR A 103 14.13 17.74 -10.12
N ARG A 104 13.40 17.51 -11.21
CA ARG A 104 13.18 16.16 -11.74
C ARG A 104 14.50 15.49 -12.14
N SER A 105 15.36 16.21 -12.85
CA SER A 105 16.69 15.72 -13.22
C SER A 105 17.54 15.35 -12.01
N ARG A 106 17.55 16.20 -10.96
CA ARG A 106 18.23 15.88 -9.69
C ARG A 106 17.67 14.61 -9.03
N ARG A 107 16.33 14.48 -8.96
CA ARG A 107 15.67 13.28 -8.40
C ARG A 107 16.00 12.02 -9.21
N ILE A 108 16.06 12.11 -10.54
CA ILE A 108 16.45 11.00 -11.42
C ILE A 108 17.89 10.57 -11.14
N THR A 109 18.84 11.50 -11.05
CA THR A 109 20.24 11.19 -10.73
C THR A 109 20.35 10.47 -9.38
N THR A 110 19.72 11.01 -8.33
CA THR A 110 19.70 10.36 -7.01
C THR A 110 19.01 9.00 -7.04
N ALA A 111 17.93 8.85 -7.81
CA ALA A 111 17.26 7.56 -7.96
C ALA A 111 18.19 6.51 -8.59
N ILE A 112 18.95 6.87 -9.63
CA ILE A 112 19.90 5.98 -10.28
C ILE A 112 21.02 5.55 -9.33
N GLU A 113 21.54 6.47 -8.53
CA GLU A 113 22.55 6.16 -7.51
C GLU A 113 22.02 5.12 -6.52
N TRP A 114 20.85 5.38 -5.92
CA TRP A 114 20.25 4.46 -4.95
C TRP A 114 19.84 3.12 -5.56
N LEU A 115 19.32 3.11 -6.79
CA LEU A 115 18.98 1.89 -7.51
C LEU A 115 20.23 1.09 -7.87
N SER A 116 21.33 1.74 -8.20
CA SER A 116 22.63 1.07 -8.44
C SER A 116 23.16 0.38 -7.18
N GLU A 117 22.77 0.86 -6.00
CA GLU A 117 23.03 0.24 -4.70
C GLU A 117 21.91 -0.71 -4.23
N SER A 118 20.87 -0.93 -5.05
CA SER A 118 19.69 -1.72 -4.69
C SER A 118 18.99 -1.25 -3.40
N LYS A 119 19.06 0.06 -3.11
CA LYS A 119 18.33 0.69 -2.01
C LYS A 119 16.91 1.03 -2.45
N ARG A 120 15.95 0.93 -1.53
CA ARG A 120 14.58 1.44 -1.72
C ARG A 120 14.53 2.93 -1.40
N ARG A 121 13.53 3.67 -1.90
CA ARG A 121 13.43 5.13 -1.68
C ARG A 121 13.45 5.52 -0.19
N ASN A 122 12.73 4.77 0.65
CA ASN A 122 12.58 5.04 2.09
C ASN A 122 13.52 4.22 2.98
N TRP A 123 14.63 3.73 2.44
CA TRP A 123 15.56 2.84 3.16
C TRP A 123 16.06 3.37 4.50
N ARG A 124 16.15 4.70 4.66
CA ARG A 124 16.53 5.37 5.93
C ARG A 124 15.55 5.13 7.08
N TYR A 125 14.31 4.79 6.77
CA TYR A 125 13.23 4.56 7.74
C TYR A 125 12.83 3.09 7.83
N GLU A 126 13.53 2.21 7.11
CA GLU A 126 13.32 0.77 7.25
C GLU A 126 13.95 0.33 8.57
N THR A 127 13.11 0.08 9.58
CA THR A 127 13.53 -0.62 10.78
C THR A 127 14.02 -2.02 10.39
N LYS A 128 15.26 -2.36 10.75
CA LYS A 128 15.75 -3.73 10.67
C LYS A 128 14.82 -4.60 11.52
N ARG A 129 14.03 -5.44 10.85
CA ARG A 129 13.07 -6.34 11.47
C ARG A 129 13.74 -7.63 11.91
#